data_AF-A0A6A5V5A1-F1
#
_entry.id   AF-A0A6A5V5A1-F1
#
_cell.length_a   1.000
_cell.length_b   1.000
_cell.length_c   1.000
_cell.angle_alpha   90.00
_cell.angle_beta   90.00
_cell.angle_gamma   90.00
#
_symmetry.space_group_name_H-M   'P 1'
#
loop_
_entity.id
_entity.type
_entity.pdbx_description
1 polymer ?
#
loop_
_entity_poly.entity_id
_entity_poly.type
_entity_poly.pdbx_seq_one_letter_code
_entity_poly.pdbx_strand_id
1 'polypeptide(L)' 'MDTREESIQAAIRDLNAGVFQSQRAAAKAYNIPQATFSARVRGAQNSQTSHVYQQRL' A
#
# COMPACT_ATOMS: atom_id res chain seq x y z
N MET A 1 0.99 -6.48 -18.46
CA MET A 1 1.49 -6.19 -17.11
C MET A 1 1.11 -4.77 -16.79
N ASP A 2 0.27 -4.58 -15.78
CA ASP A 2 -0.34 -3.28 -15.47
C ASP A 2 0.62 -2.50 -14.57
N THR A 3 1.53 -1.75 -15.20
CA THR A 3 2.65 -1.04 -14.57
C THR A 3 2.20 -0.09 -13.45
N ARG A 4 0.94 0.34 -13.47
CA ARG A 4 0.32 1.17 -12.45
C ARG A 4 0.00 0.41 -11.17
N GLU A 5 -0.51 -0.80 -11.24
CA GLU A 5 -0.80 -1.58 -10.03
C GLU A 5 0.51 -2.05 -9.40
N GLU A 6 1.51 -2.40 -10.20
CA GLU A 6 2.84 -2.76 -9.73
C GLU A 6 3.51 -1.61 -8.96
N SER A 7 3.39 -0.37 -9.44
CA SER A 7 3.95 0.80 -8.76
C SER A 7 3.24 1.12 -7.44
N ILE A 8 1.91 0.95 -7.39
CA ILE A 8 1.14 1.10 -6.14
C ILE A 8 1.57 0.04 -5.12
N GLN A 9 1.73 -1.22 -5.53
CA GLN A 9 2.16 -2.30 -4.64
C GLN A 9 3.61 -2.13 -4.17
N ALA A 10 4.51 -1.64 -5.02
CA ALA A 10 5.87 -1.27 -4.63
C ALA A 10 5.86 -0.15 -3.58
N ALA A 11 5.09 0.92 -3.81
CA ALA A 11 4.96 2.04 -2.88
C ALA A 11 4.39 1.62 -1.52
N ILE A 12 3.42 0.69 -1.48
CA ILE A 12 2.88 0.14 -0.22
C ILE A 12 3.95 -0.68 0.52
N ARG A 13 4.72 -1.51 -0.19
CA ARG A 13 5.81 -2.30 0.41
C ARG A 13 6.88 -1.42 1.02
N ASP A 14 7.33 -0.38 0.32
CA ASP A 14 8.34 0.55 0.81
C ASP A 14 7.86 1.36 2.01
N LEU A 15 6.58 1.75 2.01
CA LEU A 15 5.95 2.39 3.16
C LEU A 15 5.96 1.45 4.37
N ASN A 16 5.54 0.19 4.20
CA ASN A 16 5.50 -0.79 5.28
C ASN A 16 6.90 -1.21 5.77
N ALA A 17 7.90 -1.18 4.89
CA ALA A 17 9.31 -1.43 5.22
C ALA A 17 9.98 -0.23 5.92
N GLY A 18 9.28 0.92 6.04
CA GLY A 18 9.81 2.12 6.68
C GLY A 18 10.76 2.94 5.81
N VAL A 19 10.87 2.66 4.51
CA VAL A 19 11.67 3.45 3.55
C VAL A 19 11.14 4.88 3.47
N PHE A 20 9.82 5.04 3.54
CA PHE A 20 9.17 6.34 3.60
C PHE A 20 8.51 6.57 4.96
N GLN A 21 8.76 7.74 5.54
CA GLN A 21 8.22 8.13 6.85
C GLN A 21 6.70 8.44 6.82
N SER A 22 6.10 8.58 5.64
CA SER A 22 4.66 8.87 5.51
C SER A 22 4.09 8.39 4.18
N GLN A 23 2.77 8.14 4.17
CA GLN A 23 2.02 7.82 2.94
C GLN A 23 2.19 8.90 1.87
N ARG A 24 2.30 10.17 2.27
CA ARG A 24 2.47 11.31 1.35
C ARG A 24 3.83 11.27 0.64
N ALA A 25 4.89 10.93 1.36
CA ALA A 25 6.23 10.82 0.79
C ALA A 25 6.31 9.68 -0.23
N ALA A 26 5.76 8.51 0.10
CA ALA A 26 5.68 7.36 -0.81
C ALA A 26 4.85 7.70 -2.06
N ALA A 27 3.66 8.27 -1.90
CA ALA A 27 2.80 8.64 -3.03
C ALA A 27 3.49 9.63 -3.98
N LYS A 28 4.23 10.62 -3.45
CA LYS A 28 5.00 11.58 -4.26
C LYS A 28 6.16 10.91 -4.98
N ALA A 29 6.91 10.02 -4.32
CA ALA A 29 8.05 9.32 -4.91
C ALA A 29 7.65 8.44 -6.10
N TYR A 30 6.47 7.83 -6.02
CA TYR A 30 5.92 6.95 -7.05
C TYR A 30 4.98 7.66 -8.04
N ASN A 31 4.81 8.98 -7.93
CA ASN A 31 3.89 9.79 -8.75
C ASN A 31 2.44 9.28 -8.74
N ILE A 32 1.97 8.83 -7.57
CA ILE A 32 0.61 8.31 -7.36
C ILE A 32 -0.22 9.40 -6.68
N PRO A 33 -1.48 9.65 -7.10
CA PRO A 33 -2.39 10.53 -6.38
C PRO A 33 -2.59 10.06 -4.93
N GLN A 34 -2.44 10.98 -3.97
CA GLN A 34 -2.53 10.65 -2.55
C GLN A 34 -3.86 9.95 -2.19
N ALA A 35 -4.98 10.41 -2.77
CA ALA A 35 -6.30 9.81 -2.53
C ALA A 35 -6.35 8.34 -2.96
N THR A 36 -5.79 8.01 -4.14
CA THR A 36 -5.66 6.64 -4.63
C THR A 36 -4.80 5.80 -3.72
N PHE A 37 -3.63 6.32 -3.31
CA PHE A 37 -2.70 5.61 -2.45
C PHE A 37 -3.31 5.32 -1.07
N SER A 38 -3.93 6.31 -0.42
CA SER A 38 -4.58 6.13 0.88
C SER A 38 -5.81 5.22 0.82
N ALA A 39 -6.57 5.20 -0.28
CA ALA A 39 -7.63 4.22 -0.49
C ALA A 39 -7.06 2.79 -0.58
N ARG A 40 -5.95 2.62 -1.32
CA ARG A 40 -5.32 1.30 -1.49
C ARG A 40 -4.67 0.80 -0.21
N VAL A 41 -3.95 1.64 0.54
CA VAL A 41 -3.35 1.28 1.83
C VAL A 41 -4.41 0.80 2.82
N ARG A 42 -5.53 1.52 2.95
CA ARG A 42 -6.65 1.09 3.82
C ARG A 42 -7.25 -0.25 3.37
N GLY A 43 -7.46 -0.43 2.07
CA GLY A 43 -7.94 -1.69 1.51
C GLY A 43 -6.97 -2.86 1.77
N ALA A 44 -5.67 -2.64 1.59
CA ALA A 44 -4.63 -3.64 1.84
C ALA A 44 -4.55 -4.05 3.32
N GLN A 45 -4.66 -3.10 4.25
CA GLN A 45 -4.71 -3.38 5.70
C GLN A 45 -5.92 -4.24 6.08
N ASN A 46 -7.09 -3.97 5.49
CA ASN A 46 -8.30 -4.76 5.72
C ASN A 46 -8.13 -6.20 5.21
N SER A 47 -7.59 -6.38 4.00
CA SER A 47 -7.30 -7.70 3.45
C SER A 47 -6.26 -8.45 4.28
N GLN A 48 -5.19 -7.79 4.73
CA GLN A 48 -4.14 -8.41 5.55
C GLN A 48 -4.68 -8.82 6.93
N THR A 49 -5.50 -7.98 7.58
CA THR A 49 -6.14 -8.31 8.86
C THR A 49 -7.12 -9.47 8.72
N SER A 50 -7.92 -9.48 7.64
CA SER A 50 -8.84 -10.57 7.35
C SER A 50 -8.12 -11.89 7.10
N HIS A 51 -7.01 -11.88 6.37
CA HIS A 51 -6.20 -13.06 6.10
C HIS A 51 -5.60 -13.64 7.39
N VAL A 52 -5.09 -12.79 8.29
CA VAL A 52 -4.57 -13.22 9.60
C VAL A 52 -5.68 -13.80 10.49
N TYR A 53 -6.91 -13.29 10.41
CA TYR A 53 -8.05 -13.84 11.15
C TYR A 53 -8.48 -15.22 10.62
N GLN A 54 -8.51 -15.41 9.31
CA GLN A 54 -8.89 -16.70 8.69
C GLN A 54 -7.86 -17.81 8.93
N GLN A 55 -6.58 -17.48 9.06
CA GLN A 55 -5.52 -18.46 9.27
C GLN A 55 -5.44 -19.00 10.71
N ARG A 56 -6.26 -18.46 11.62
CA ARG A 56 -6.28 -18.80 13.06
C ARG A 56 -7.54 -19.57 13.50
N LEU A 57 -8.40 -19.96 12.56
CA LEU A 57 -9.60 -20.78 12.79
C LEU A 57 -9.38 -22.19 12.24
#